data_AF-A0A4R4KJH4-F1
#
_entry.id   AF-A0A4R4KJH4-F1
#
_cell.length_a   1.000
_cell.length_b   1.000
_cell.length_c   1.000
_cell.angle_alpha   90.00
_cell.angle_beta   90.00
_cell.angle_gamma   90.00
#
_symmetry.space_group_name_H-M   'P 1'
#
loop_
_entity.id
_entity.type
_entity.pdbx_description
1 polymer ?
#
loop_
_entity_poly.entity_id
_entity_poly.type
_entity_poly.pdbx_seq_one_letter_code
_entity_poly.pdbx_strand_id
1 'polypeptide(L)'
;MHTSARAAYNAAFTKESYESLLAEIDQDFPGQLDFRLAESPVFVPQPLKEKLVEACESFIDVITKDDFKQLTERAIPENQRVPNENAHSSFLAIDFAICKDETGDLFPQLIELQGFPSIFGYQAYLSEKYKSAFPVPEGFSYAFGVSTYEEYVEEFRKLILGNENLEQVIILEIFPEKQKTRIDFAVTERMLGIQAVCYTKLIREGRSLFYEKDGRKILVKRIYNRLIFDELVQYPELKTSYTFTDEVDVTWVGHPNWFFRISKFTLPFLTSRYVPETKFLSDYQQNFPADLENYVVKPLFSFAGSGVQLHVTEQDLRAISDPENYILQRKVTYEPVIEAPDGGVKCEIRMLYIWPESQERPRLLTSLSRLSRGEMIGVRFNKDFTWVGGSACFYES
;
A
#
# COMPACT_ATOMS: atom_id res chain seq x y z
N MET A 1 11.90 -16.46 9.68
CA MET A 1 12.31 -15.06 9.92
C MET A 1 13.70 -15.06 10.52
N HIS A 2 14.33 -13.90 10.77
CA HIS A 2 15.67 -13.87 11.38
C HIS A 2 15.64 -14.37 12.83
N THR A 3 16.13 -15.58 13.07
CA THR A 3 15.91 -16.35 14.31
C THR A 3 16.48 -15.68 15.55
N SER A 4 17.73 -15.21 15.49
CA SER A 4 18.40 -14.61 16.65
C SER A 4 17.74 -13.29 17.07
N ALA A 5 17.43 -12.42 16.10
CA ALA A 5 16.72 -11.16 16.36
C ALA A 5 15.32 -11.42 16.93
N ARG A 6 14.60 -12.41 16.38
CA ARG A 6 13.28 -12.79 16.89
C ARG A 6 13.35 -13.27 18.34
N ALA A 7 14.31 -14.15 18.67
CA ALA A 7 14.50 -14.66 20.02
C ALA A 7 14.87 -13.56 21.00
N ALA A 8 15.79 -12.66 20.63
CA ALA A 8 16.20 -11.53 21.45
C ALA A 8 15.02 -10.58 21.74
N TYR A 9 14.21 -10.28 20.72
CA TYR A 9 13.01 -9.48 20.92
C TYR A 9 12.01 -10.18 21.85
N ASN A 10 11.71 -11.46 21.62
CA ASN A 10 10.73 -12.20 22.42
C ASN A 10 11.14 -12.28 23.90
N ALA A 11 12.45 -12.37 24.18
CA ALA A 11 12.99 -12.34 25.53
C ALA A 11 12.87 -10.96 26.21
N ALA A 12 12.88 -9.88 25.43
CA ALA A 12 12.79 -8.51 25.93
C ALA A 12 11.34 -7.96 25.97
N PHE A 13 10.42 -8.56 25.21
CA PHE A 13 9.05 -8.09 25.09
C PHE A 13 8.30 -8.22 26.42
N THR A 14 7.64 -7.13 26.83
CA THR A 14 6.67 -7.12 27.94
C THR A 14 5.38 -6.44 27.51
N LYS A 15 4.26 -6.78 28.14
CA LYS A 15 2.98 -6.10 27.86
C LYS A 15 3.07 -4.60 28.17
N GLU A 16 3.79 -4.27 29.23
CA GLU A 16 4.01 -2.89 29.69
C GLU A 16 4.80 -2.08 28.65
N SER A 17 5.81 -2.67 28.00
CA SER A 17 6.57 -1.99 26.94
C SER A 17 5.70 -1.70 25.71
N TYR A 18 4.78 -2.61 25.35
CA TYR A 18 3.80 -2.38 24.29
C TYR A 18 2.75 -1.32 24.67
N GLU A 19 2.25 -1.35 25.90
CA GLU A 19 1.34 -0.30 26.40
C GLU A 19 2.01 1.08 26.41
N SER A 20 3.30 1.15 26.77
CA SER A 20 4.10 2.37 26.69
C SER A 20 4.24 2.89 25.27
N LEU A 21 4.51 2.00 24.29
CA LEU A 21 4.54 2.37 22.88
C LEU A 21 3.21 3.00 22.42
N LEU A 22 2.09 2.38 22.78
CA LEU A 22 0.76 2.90 22.44
C LEU A 22 0.50 4.26 23.10
N ALA A 23 0.88 4.42 24.37
CA ALA A 23 0.75 5.67 25.11
C ALA A 23 1.60 6.79 24.50
N GLU A 24 2.81 6.49 24.02
CA GLU A 24 3.64 7.46 23.29
C GLU A 24 3.03 7.89 21.97
N ILE A 25 2.46 6.95 21.21
CA ILE A 25 1.79 7.27 19.94
C ILE A 25 0.56 8.16 20.19
N ASP A 26 -0.22 7.85 21.23
CA ASP A 26 -1.36 8.69 21.63
C ASP A 26 -0.91 10.04 22.19
N GLN A 27 0.21 10.12 22.91
CA GLN A 27 0.77 11.40 23.34
C GLN A 27 1.19 12.27 22.15
N ASP A 28 1.85 11.68 21.16
CA ASP A 28 2.28 12.38 19.96
C ASP A 28 1.08 12.79 19.11
N PHE A 29 0.09 11.92 18.94
CA PHE A 29 -1.06 12.11 18.06
C PHE A 29 -2.37 11.65 18.73
N PRO A 30 -2.91 12.45 19.67
CA PRO A 30 -4.05 12.05 20.49
C PRO A 30 -5.25 11.59 19.67
N GLY A 31 -5.70 10.36 19.94
CA GLY A 31 -6.87 9.75 19.31
C GLY A 31 -6.74 9.50 17.81
N GLN A 32 -5.56 9.57 17.21
CA GLN A 32 -5.40 9.41 15.75
C GLN A 32 -5.28 7.95 15.29
N LEU A 33 -4.89 7.03 16.17
CA LEU A 33 -4.67 5.62 15.82
C LEU A 33 -5.97 4.79 15.87
N ASP A 34 -6.59 4.55 14.70
CA ASP A 34 -7.89 3.83 14.58
C ASP A 34 -7.77 2.38 14.09
N PHE A 35 -6.55 1.86 14.00
CA PHE A 35 -6.30 0.47 13.64
C PHE A 35 -5.35 -0.19 14.63
N ARG A 36 -5.39 -1.52 14.66
CA ARG A 36 -4.54 -2.30 15.54
C ARG A 36 -3.09 -2.20 15.10
N LEU A 37 -2.25 -1.69 16.00
CA LEU A 37 -0.82 -1.82 15.92
C LEU A 37 -0.42 -3.22 16.40
N ALA A 38 0.44 -3.91 15.64
CA ALA A 38 0.97 -5.19 16.08
C ALA A 38 1.96 -4.98 17.22
N GLU A 39 2.01 -5.95 18.12
CA GLU A 39 2.87 -5.93 19.29
C GLU A 39 4.36 -5.93 18.90
N SER A 40 4.70 -6.46 17.72
CA SER A 40 6.07 -6.66 17.29
C SER A 40 6.33 -6.16 15.87
N PRO A 41 7.56 -5.66 15.60
CA PRO A 41 8.09 -5.54 14.25
C PRO A 41 8.47 -6.91 13.68
N VAL A 42 8.85 -6.93 12.41
CA VAL A 42 9.32 -8.12 11.66
C VAL A 42 10.80 -7.99 11.35
N PHE A 43 11.59 -9.01 11.71
CA PHE A 43 13.02 -9.08 11.38
C PHE A 43 13.25 -9.98 10.15
N VAL A 44 13.59 -9.35 9.03
CA VAL A 44 13.76 -9.99 7.73
C VAL A 44 15.24 -10.33 7.53
N PRO A 45 15.61 -11.63 7.37
CA PRO A 45 16.98 -12.02 7.13
C PRO A 45 17.43 -11.67 5.70
N GLN A 46 18.73 -11.50 5.50
CA GLN A 46 19.31 -11.09 4.21
C GLN A 46 18.85 -11.95 3.01
N PRO A 47 18.79 -13.30 3.08
CA PRO A 47 18.33 -14.10 1.95
C PRO A 47 16.87 -13.85 1.54
N LEU A 48 15.99 -13.49 2.51
CA LEU A 48 14.60 -13.15 2.19
C LEU A 48 14.50 -11.73 1.62
N LYS A 49 15.29 -10.79 2.12
CA LYS A 49 15.43 -9.43 1.57
C LYS A 49 15.81 -9.48 0.10
N GLU A 50 16.80 -10.29 -0.26
CA GLU A 50 17.26 -10.46 -1.64
C GLU A 50 16.15 -11.00 -2.55
N LYS A 51 15.44 -12.06 -2.14
CA LYS A 51 14.30 -12.60 -2.90
C LYS A 51 13.17 -11.57 -3.08
N LEU A 52 12.87 -10.77 -2.04
CA LEU A 52 11.86 -9.71 -2.12
C LEU A 52 12.24 -8.61 -3.12
N VAL A 53 13.51 -8.17 -3.09
CA VAL A 53 14.03 -7.15 -4.02
C VAL A 53 14.06 -7.69 -5.44
N GLU A 54 14.56 -8.91 -5.66
CA GLU A 54 14.57 -9.58 -6.96
C GLU A 54 13.14 -9.69 -7.54
N ALA A 55 12.17 -10.09 -6.71
CA ALA A 55 10.78 -10.15 -7.10
C ALA A 55 10.25 -8.78 -7.54
N CYS A 56 10.51 -7.74 -6.75
CA CYS A 56 10.09 -6.38 -7.07
C CYS A 56 10.67 -5.89 -8.41
N GLU A 57 11.98 -6.07 -8.63
CA GLU A 57 12.63 -5.66 -9.88
C GLU A 57 12.01 -6.37 -11.09
N SER A 58 11.69 -7.66 -10.97
CA SER A 58 11.01 -8.40 -12.05
C SER A 58 9.63 -7.84 -12.41
N PHE A 59 8.94 -7.19 -11.46
CA PHE A 59 7.64 -6.56 -11.71
C PHE A 59 7.79 -5.13 -12.22
N ILE A 60 8.78 -4.40 -11.69
CA ILE A 60 9.13 -3.06 -12.15
C ILE A 60 9.56 -3.10 -13.62
N ASP A 61 10.26 -4.13 -14.07
CA ASP A 61 10.62 -4.35 -15.48
C ASP A 61 9.42 -4.46 -16.42
N VAL A 62 8.24 -4.85 -15.91
CA VAL A 62 6.99 -4.83 -16.69
C VAL A 62 6.33 -3.46 -16.64
N ILE A 63 6.30 -2.84 -15.46
CA ILE A 63 5.65 -1.53 -15.22
C ILE A 63 6.38 -0.39 -15.96
N THR A 64 7.69 -0.52 -16.14
CA THR A 64 8.55 0.50 -16.77
C THR A 64 8.66 0.36 -18.29
N LYS A 65 7.99 -0.62 -18.91
CA LYS A 65 7.98 -0.75 -20.38
C LYS A 65 7.22 0.39 -21.04
N ASP A 66 7.71 0.81 -22.19
CA ASP A 66 7.09 1.88 -22.99
C ASP A 66 5.62 1.61 -23.35
N ASP A 67 5.26 0.34 -23.54
CA ASP A 67 3.90 -0.09 -23.88
C ASP A 67 2.99 -0.31 -22.66
N PHE A 68 3.48 -0.13 -21.42
CA PHE A 68 2.70 -0.41 -20.21
C PHE A 68 1.39 0.39 -20.14
N LYS A 69 1.42 1.68 -20.51
CA LYS A 69 0.20 2.51 -20.57
C LYS A 69 -0.79 2.00 -21.62
N GLN A 70 -0.31 1.51 -22.76
CA GLN A 70 -1.17 0.91 -23.78
C GLN A 70 -1.77 -0.42 -23.28
N LEU A 71 -0.97 -1.28 -22.65
CA LEU A 71 -1.42 -2.57 -22.10
C LEU A 71 -2.50 -2.39 -21.02
N THR A 72 -2.40 -1.32 -20.23
CA THR A 72 -3.30 -1.02 -19.11
C THR A 72 -4.42 -0.04 -19.44
N GLU A 73 -4.56 0.38 -20.69
CA GLU A 73 -5.48 1.45 -21.06
C GLU A 73 -6.94 1.12 -20.74
N ARG A 74 -7.35 -0.13 -20.96
CA ARG A 74 -8.70 -0.62 -20.64
C ARG A 74 -8.97 -0.75 -19.13
N ALA A 75 -7.95 -0.59 -18.28
CA ALA A 75 -8.13 -0.65 -16.84
C ALA A 75 -8.81 0.61 -16.29
N ILE A 76 -8.76 1.74 -17.00
CA ILE A 76 -9.36 3.00 -16.55
C ILE A 76 -10.80 3.09 -17.06
N PRO A 77 -11.82 3.11 -16.19
CA PRO A 77 -13.19 3.36 -16.62
C PRO A 77 -13.32 4.73 -17.27
N GLU A 78 -14.01 4.83 -18.41
CA GLU A 78 -14.09 6.06 -19.20
C GLU A 78 -14.67 7.25 -18.41
N ASN A 79 -15.66 6.99 -17.55
CA ASN A 79 -16.27 7.99 -16.68
C ASN A 79 -15.44 8.36 -15.44
N GLN A 80 -14.27 7.75 -15.25
CA GLN A 80 -13.35 7.98 -14.13
C GLN A 80 -11.95 8.41 -14.62
N ARG A 81 -11.82 8.67 -15.92
CA ARG A 81 -10.56 9.09 -16.54
C ARG A 81 -10.22 10.52 -16.16
N VAL A 82 -9.16 10.67 -15.37
CA VAL A 82 -8.64 11.99 -14.99
C VAL A 82 -7.70 12.49 -16.09
N PRO A 83 -7.86 13.74 -16.58
CA PRO A 83 -7.02 14.30 -17.63
C PRO A 83 -5.62 14.64 -17.13
N ASN A 84 -4.67 14.85 -18.05
CA ASN A 84 -3.30 15.27 -17.78
C ASN A 84 -2.51 14.28 -16.90
N GLU A 85 -2.66 12.99 -17.18
CA GLU A 85 -1.93 11.90 -16.53
C GLU A 85 -0.41 12.05 -16.64
N ASN A 86 0.29 11.89 -15.51
CA ASN A 86 1.75 11.86 -15.45
C ASN A 86 2.36 10.75 -16.34
N ALA A 87 3.65 10.89 -16.66
CA ALA A 87 4.39 9.89 -17.44
C ALA A 87 4.41 8.52 -16.74
N HIS A 88 4.62 8.51 -15.42
CA HIS A 88 4.63 7.33 -14.56
C HIS A 88 3.92 7.63 -13.22
N SER A 89 3.66 6.59 -12.43
CA SER A 89 3.13 6.76 -11.06
C SER A 89 4.15 7.46 -10.16
N SER A 90 3.70 8.12 -9.10
CA SER A 90 4.59 8.67 -8.05
C SER A 90 4.96 7.63 -6.99
N PHE A 91 4.19 6.54 -6.91
CA PHE A 91 4.29 5.53 -5.87
C PHE A 91 4.05 4.14 -6.43
N LEU A 92 4.63 3.15 -5.77
CA LEU A 92 4.36 1.73 -6.03
C LEU A 92 4.40 0.96 -4.70
N ALA A 93 3.40 0.13 -4.47
CA ALA A 93 3.41 -0.86 -3.40
C ALA A 93 3.31 -2.26 -3.98
N ILE A 94 4.06 -3.20 -3.41
CA ILE A 94 4.07 -4.61 -3.82
C ILE A 94 3.95 -5.47 -2.57
N ASP A 95 2.92 -6.29 -2.51
CA ASP A 95 2.57 -7.10 -1.35
C ASP A 95 2.96 -8.54 -1.56
N PHE A 96 3.65 -9.11 -0.57
CA PHE A 96 4.10 -10.49 -0.58
C PHE A 96 3.58 -11.26 0.61
N ALA A 97 2.98 -12.41 0.36
CA ALA A 97 2.91 -13.47 1.34
C ALA A 97 4.29 -14.07 1.55
N ILE A 98 4.60 -14.43 2.79
CA ILE A 98 5.80 -15.21 3.09
C ILE A 98 5.40 -16.69 3.17
N CYS A 99 5.98 -17.48 2.27
CA CYS A 99 5.74 -18.89 2.08
C CYS A 99 7.03 -19.69 2.35
N LYS A 100 6.97 -20.99 2.11
CA LYS A 100 8.14 -21.86 1.94
C LYS A 100 8.17 -22.41 0.53
N ASP A 101 9.36 -22.52 -0.04
CA ASP A 101 9.59 -23.26 -1.27
C ASP A 101 9.77 -24.76 -0.99
N GLU A 102 10.05 -25.53 -2.04
CA GLU A 102 10.21 -27.00 -1.96
C GLU A 102 11.39 -27.44 -1.08
N THR A 103 12.38 -26.56 -0.83
CA THR A 103 13.51 -26.84 0.07
C THR A 103 13.20 -26.47 1.52
N GLY A 104 12.05 -25.85 1.78
CA GLY A 104 11.63 -25.37 3.10
C GLY A 104 12.16 -23.98 3.44
N ASP A 105 12.80 -23.29 2.50
CA ASP A 105 13.32 -21.95 2.69
C ASP A 105 12.23 -20.90 2.49
N LEU A 106 12.36 -19.75 3.17
CA LEU A 106 11.39 -18.68 3.04
C LEU A 106 11.36 -18.14 1.61
N PHE A 107 10.15 -17.98 1.08
CA PHE A 107 9.92 -17.59 -0.30
C PHE A 107 8.77 -16.58 -0.40
N PRO A 108 8.96 -15.41 -1.02
CA PRO A 108 7.89 -14.44 -1.19
C PRO A 108 7.00 -14.81 -2.38
N GLN A 109 5.68 -14.69 -2.22
CA GLN A 109 4.71 -14.85 -3.31
C GLN A 109 3.85 -13.59 -3.41
N LEU A 110 3.74 -13.03 -4.62
CA LEU A 110 2.98 -11.82 -4.91
C LEU A 110 1.49 -12.02 -4.57
N ILE A 111 0.93 -11.05 -3.85
CA ILE A 111 -0.49 -10.99 -3.50
C ILE A 111 -1.20 -9.90 -4.29
N GLU A 112 -0.65 -8.69 -4.26
CA GLU A 112 -1.14 -7.55 -5.00
C GLU A 112 -0.04 -6.52 -5.26
N LEU A 113 -0.30 -5.60 -6.18
CA LEU A 113 0.50 -4.42 -6.45
C LEU A 113 -0.42 -3.21 -6.64
N GLN A 114 0.03 -2.04 -6.23
CA GLN A 114 -0.79 -0.81 -6.20
C GLN A 114 0.04 0.41 -6.62
N GLY A 115 -0.48 1.19 -7.57
CA GLY A 115 0.12 2.47 -8.01
C GLY A 115 -0.29 3.66 -7.15
N PHE A 116 -1.16 3.42 -6.17
CA PHE A 116 -1.72 4.44 -5.29
C PHE A 116 -1.70 3.99 -3.81
N PRO A 117 -0.53 3.61 -3.26
CA PRO A 117 -0.42 3.29 -1.85
C PRO A 117 -0.45 4.55 -0.97
N SER A 118 -0.62 4.31 0.32
CA SER A 118 -0.63 5.33 1.37
C SER A 118 0.40 5.01 2.46
N ILE A 119 0.34 5.71 3.59
CA ILE A 119 1.01 5.37 4.86
C ILE A 119 2.53 5.49 4.91
N PHE A 120 3.16 6.18 3.94
CA PHE A 120 4.59 6.47 3.97
C PHE A 120 5.03 7.25 5.22
N GLY A 121 4.33 8.36 5.54
CA GLY A 121 4.66 9.19 6.69
C GLY A 121 4.55 8.41 8.01
N TYR A 122 3.40 7.76 8.21
CA TYR A 122 3.16 6.89 9.37
C TYR A 122 4.17 5.74 9.46
N GLN A 123 4.57 5.14 8.34
CA GLN A 123 5.46 3.98 8.36
C GLN A 123 6.87 4.32 8.85
N ALA A 124 7.42 5.47 8.44
CA ALA A 124 8.71 5.93 8.97
C ALA A 124 8.61 6.25 10.47
N TYR A 125 7.57 7.00 10.85
CA TYR A 125 7.31 7.32 12.27
C TYR A 125 7.20 6.05 13.13
N LEU A 126 6.38 5.09 12.69
CA LEU A 126 6.17 3.85 13.42
C LEU A 126 7.47 3.03 13.55
N SER A 127 8.28 3.01 12.51
CA SER A 127 9.57 2.29 12.53
C SER A 127 10.53 2.89 13.57
N GLU A 128 10.60 4.22 13.67
CA GLU A 128 11.38 4.89 14.73
C GLU A 128 10.82 4.64 16.14
N LYS A 129 9.49 4.56 16.28
CA LYS A 129 8.85 4.19 17.55
C LYS A 129 9.16 2.76 17.97
N TYR A 130 9.13 1.79 17.06
CA TYR A 130 9.58 0.43 17.37
C TYR A 130 11.05 0.38 17.77
N LYS A 131 11.92 1.09 17.03
CA LYS A 131 13.36 1.15 17.30
C LYS A 131 13.67 1.76 18.67
N SER A 132 12.85 2.70 19.13
CA SER A 132 12.98 3.35 20.44
C SER A 132 12.42 2.49 21.58
N ALA A 133 11.31 1.80 21.34
CA ALA A 133 10.61 1.03 22.39
C ALA A 133 11.16 -0.39 22.61
N PHE A 134 11.84 -0.98 21.61
CA PHE A 134 12.26 -2.38 21.64
C PHE A 134 13.69 -2.59 21.11
N PRO A 135 14.37 -3.70 21.49
CA PRO A 135 15.67 -4.01 20.92
C PRO A 135 15.56 -4.34 19.43
N VAL A 136 16.13 -3.46 18.60
CA VAL A 136 16.43 -3.71 17.20
C VAL A 136 17.93 -3.96 17.10
N PRO A 137 18.38 -5.15 16.62
CA PRO A 137 19.81 -5.44 16.54
C PRO A 137 20.57 -4.47 15.63
N GLU A 138 21.87 -4.30 15.90
CA GLU A 138 22.76 -3.61 14.97
C GLU A 138 22.76 -4.30 13.60
N GLY A 139 22.91 -3.54 12.52
CA GLY A 139 22.86 -4.07 11.16
C GLY A 139 21.46 -4.36 10.65
N PHE A 140 20.41 -3.83 11.30
CA PHE A 140 19.03 -3.89 10.82
C PHE A 140 18.49 -2.50 10.48
N SER A 141 17.87 -2.35 9.30
CA SER A 141 17.28 -1.09 8.82
C SER A 141 15.83 -1.28 8.36
N TYR A 142 14.97 -0.28 8.59
CA TYR A 142 13.59 -0.26 8.04
C TYR A 142 13.48 0.47 6.70
N ALA A 143 14.56 1.15 6.29
CA ALA A 143 14.59 1.99 5.10
C ALA A 143 15.67 1.53 4.12
N PHE A 144 15.45 1.85 2.85
CA PHE A 144 16.31 1.46 1.74
C PHE A 144 16.90 2.69 1.04
N GLY A 145 18.22 2.66 0.80
CA GLY A 145 18.95 3.76 0.17
C GLY A 145 19.07 5.02 1.04
N VAL A 146 18.59 5.00 2.28
CA VAL A 146 18.74 6.05 3.30
C VAL A 146 19.07 5.39 4.64
N SER A 147 19.81 6.10 5.48
CA SER A 147 20.36 5.60 6.74
C SER A 147 19.72 6.24 7.98
N THR A 148 19.05 7.39 7.82
CA THR A 148 18.42 8.11 8.93
C THR A 148 16.98 8.51 8.62
N TYR A 149 16.22 8.82 9.68
CA TYR A 149 14.88 9.37 9.56
C TYR A 149 14.86 10.70 8.79
N GLU A 150 15.85 11.57 9.01
CA GLU A 150 15.96 12.86 8.32
C GLU A 150 16.20 12.68 6.81
N GLU A 151 17.03 11.72 6.42
CA GLU A 151 17.23 11.37 5.01
C GLU A 151 15.94 10.79 4.39
N TYR A 152 15.21 9.94 5.12
CA TYR A 152 13.89 9.47 4.69
C TYR A 152 12.93 10.65 4.45
N VAL A 153 12.82 11.55 5.44
CA VAL A 153 11.92 12.71 5.37
C VAL A 153 12.29 13.59 4.20
N GLU A 154 13.57 13.82 3.94
CA GLU A 154 14.02 14.64 2.82
C GLU A 154 13.65 14.03 1.46
N GLU A 155 13.81 12.71 1.30
CA GLU A 155 13.43 12.01 0.08
C GLU A 155 11.92 12.03 -0.15
N PHE A 156 11.13 11.84 0.91
CA PHE A 156 9.68 11.95 0.84
C PHE A 156 9.24 13.40 0.56
N ARG A 157 9.87 14.39 1.21
CA ARG A 157 9.62 15.82 1.00
C ARG A 157 9.86 16.24 -0.43
N LYS A 158 10.97 15.82 -1.05
CA LYS A 158 11.27 16.11 -2.46
C LYS A 158 10.17 15.62 -3.39
N LEU A 159 9.68 14.39 -3.18
CA LEU A 159 8.60 13.80 -3.99
C LEU A 159 7.28 14.58 -3.84
N ILE A 160 6.89 14.87 -2.59
CA ILE A 160 5.60 15.48 -2.29
C ILE A 160 5.58 16.96 -2.69
N LEU A 161 6.61 17.73 -2.31
CA LEU A 161 6.62 19.19 -2.53
C LEU A 161 7.08 19.59 -3.93
N GLY A 162 7.98 18.83 -4.55
CA GLY A 162 8.69 19.30 -5.74
C GLY A 162 9.38 20.64 -5.47
N ASN A 163 9.11 21.63 -6.32
CA ASN A 163 9.64 23.01 -6.19
C ASN A 163 8.59 24.01 -5.69
N GLU A 164 7.44 23.53 -5.18
CA GLU A 164 6.32 24.38 -4.79
C GLU A 164 6.43 24.85 -3.33
N ASN A 165 5.78 25.97 -3.02
CA ASN A 165 5.65 26.44 -1.64
C ASN A 165 4.74 25.51 -0.83
N LEU A 166 5.06 25.31 0.45
CA LEU A 166 4.35 24.37 1.34
C LEU A 166 2.83 24.64 1.40
N GLU A 167 2.41 25.92 1.46
CA GLU A 167 0.99 26.28 1.48
C GLU A 167 0.27 25.98 0.16
N GLN A 168 0.99 25.76 -0.95
CA GLN A 168 0.41 25.45 -2.26
C GLN A 168 0.38 23.94 -2.53
N VAL A 169 0.86 23.12 -1.59
CA VAL A 169 0.84 21.66 -1.63
C VAL A 169 -0.12 21.14 -0.58
N ILE A 170 -1.05 20.29 -0.98
CA ILE A 170 -2.07 19.73 -0.07
C ILE A 170 -2.07 18.20 -0.11
N ILE A 171 -2.56 17.59 0.96
CA ILE A 171 -2.98 16.19 0.98
C ILE A 171 -4.49 16.18 0.73
N LEU A 172 -4.95 15.58 -0.37
CA LEU A 172 -6.37 15.59 -0.74
C LEU A 172 -7.07 14.30 -0.32
N GLU A 173 -8.16 14.43 0.41
CA GLU A 173 -9.01 13.32 0.86
C GLU A 173 -10.47 13.81 0.96
N ILE A 174 -11.49 12.93 0.89
CA ILE A 174 -12.89 13.32 1.06
C ILE A 174 -13.12 13.85 2.47
N PHE A 175 -12.78 13.08 3.49
CA PHE A 175 -12.90 13.45 4.90
C PHE A 175 -11.67 12.96 5.68
N PRO A 176 -10.53 13.70 5.64
CA PRO A 176 -9.27 13.25 6.26
C PRO A 176 -9.45 12.77 7.71
N GLU A 177 -10.29 13.46 8.48
CA GLU A 177 -10.56 13.20 9.89
C GLU A 177 -11.37 11.92 10.18
N LYS A 178 -12.05 11.37 9.16
CA LYS A 178 -12.86 10.16 9.25
C LYS A 178 -12.15 8.92 8.72
N GLN A 179 -10.99 9.09 8.09
CA GLN A 179 -10.23 7.97 7.54
C GLN A 179 -9.63 7.13 8.67
N LYS A 180 -9.66 5.79 8.52
CA LYS A 180 -9.00 4.89 9.49
C LYS A 180 -7.49 5.15 9.58
N THR A 181 -6.90 5.64 8.50
CA THR A 181 -5.49 6.02 8.43
C THR A 181 -5.27 7.49 8.76
N ARG A 182 -6.17 8.16 9.50
CA ARG A 182 -6.06 9.60 9.83
C ARG A 182 -4.72 9.99 10.47
N ILE A 183 -4.12 9.10 11.26
CA ILE A 183 -2.78 9.29 11.84
C ILE A 183 -1.72 9.56 10.78
N ASP A 184 -1.82 8.97 9.58
CA ASP A 184 -0.84 9.20 8.51
C ASP A 184 -0.93 10.62 7.95
N PHE A 185 -2.13 11.20 7.91
CA PHE A 185 -2.29 12.61 7.56
C PHE A 185 -1.63 13.49 8.64
N ALA A 186 -1.95 13.27 9.91
CA ALA A 186 -1.37 14.05 11.02
C ALA A 186 0.16 13.95 11.09
N VAL A 187 0.71 12.74 10.89
CA VAL A 187 2.17 12.52 10.81
C VAL A 187 2.75 13.26 9.61
N THR A 188 2.14 13.14 8.42
CA THR A 188 2.64 13.80 7.21
C THR A 188 2.57 15.33 7.30
N GLU A 189 1.51 15.89 7.90
CA GLU A 189 1.40 17.33 8.17
C GLU A 189 2.51 17.80 9.11
N ARG A 190 2.76 17.09 10.22
CA ARG A 190 3.87 17.40 11.13
C ARG A 190 5.23 17.27 10.44
N MET A 191 5.38 16.26 9.58
CA MET A 191 6.63 15.92 8.90
C MET A 191 6.99 16.93 7.80
N LEU A 192 6.01 17.40 7.03
CA LEU A 192 6.24 18.18 5.82
C LEU A 192 5.72 19.62 5.90
N GLY A 193 4.88 19.96 6.88
CA GLY A 193 4.29 21.29 7.02
C GLY A 193 3.19 21.62 6.01
N ILE A 194 2.69 20.63 5.26
CA ILE A 194 1.56 20.75 4.34
C ILE A 194 0.23 20.51 5.07
N GLN A 195 -0.90 20.75 4.38
CA GLN A 195 -2.23 20.63 4.98
C GLN A 195 -3.06 19.54 4.30
N ALA A 196 -3.75 18.73 5.11
CA ALA A 196 -4.82 17.85 4.65
C ALA A 196 -6.08 18.68 4.38
N VAL A 197 -6.57 18.61 3.14
CA VAL A 197 -7.72 19.37 2.69
C VAL A 197 -8.82 18.43 2.22
N CYS A 198 -10.00 18.62 2.80
CA CYS A 198 -11.24 17.96 2.42
C CYS A 198 -11.61 18.33 0.97
N TYR A 199 -11.91 17.34 0.14
CA TYR A 199 -12.28 17.51 -1.26
C TYR A 199 -13.44 18.50 -1.46
N THR A 200 -14.44 18.47 -0.57
CA THR A 200 -15.58 19.41 -0.63
C THR A 200 -15.25 20.86 -0.29
N LYS A 201 -14.05 21.10 0.27
CA LYS A 201 -13.57 22.44 0.66
C LYS A 201 -12.71 23.08 -0.41
N LEU A 202 -12.39 22.37 -1.49
CA LEU A 202 -11.73 22.96 -2.64
C LEU A 202 -12.69 23.90 -3.38
N ILE A 203 -12.16 25.02 -3.83
CA ILE A 203 -12.85 26.05 -4.60
C ILE A 203 -12.23 26.08 -5.99
N ARG A 204 -13.02 25.85 -7.02
CA ARG A 204 -12.59 25.97 -8.41
C ARG A 204 -12.89 27.37 -8.95
N GLU A 205 -11.89 28.01 -9.53
CA GLU A 205 -12.05 29.23 -10.33
C GLU A 205 -11.35 29.02 -11.68
N GLY A 206 -12.14 28.80 -12.73
CA GLY A 206 -11.61 28.36 -14.02
C GLY A 206 -10.94 26.98 -13.89
N ARG A 207 -9.65 26.90 -14.19
CA ARG A 207 -8.84 25.68 -14.04
C ARG A 207 -8.02 25.64 -12.74
N SER A 208 -7.99 26.75 -12.00
CA SER A 208 -7.26 26.83 -10.74
C SER A 208 -8.11 26.31 -9.59
N LEU A 209 -7.45 25.63 -8.66
CA LEU A 209 -8.04 25.14 -7.41
C LEU A 209 -7.50 25.94 -6.23
N PHE A 210 -8.36 26.23 -5.26
CA PHE A 210 -8.01 26.97 -4.06
C PHE A 210 -8.58 26.29 -2.82
N TYR A 211 -8.01 26.61 -1.67
CA TYR A 211 -8.60 26.29 -0.36
C TYR A 211 -8.49 27.51 0.57
N GLU A 212 -9.29 27.53 1.63
CA GLU A 212 -9.25 28.60 2.63
C GLU A 212 -8.42 28.20 3.84
N LYS A 213 -7.57 29.11 4.30
CA LYS A 213 -6.79 28.99 5.54
C LYS A 213 -6.66 30.36 6.19
N ASP A 214 -7.12 30.48 7.43
CA ASP A 214 -7.06 31.74 8.21
C ASP A 214 -7.69 32.94 7.46
N GLY A 215 -8.80 32.71 6.75
CA GLY A 215 -9.48 33.73 5.94
C GLY A 215 -8.76 34.11 4.64
N ARG A 216 -7.63 33.47 4.30
CA ARG A 216 -6.93 33.62 3.02
C ARG A 216 -7.34 32.52 2.06
N LYS A 217 -7.60 32.89 0.81
CA LYS A 217 -7.75 31.94 -0.31
C LYS A 217 -6.37 31.62 -0.88
N ILE A 218 -5.95 30.36 -0.77
CA ILE A 218 -4.61 29.90 -1.17
C ILE A 218 -4.72 29.03 -2.43
N LEU A 219 -3.88 29.31 -3.42
CA LEU A 219 -3.81 28.56 -4.67
C LEU A 219 -3.15 27.20 -4.45
N VAL A 220 -3.81 26.14 -4.91
CA VAL A 220 -3.26 24.77 -4.93
C VAL A 220 -2.48 24.59 -6.23
N LYS A 221 -1.21 24.18 -6.12
CA LYS A 221 -0.33 23.87 -7.25
C LYS A 221 -0.01 22.38 -7.36
N ARG A 222 0.05 21.67 -6.23
CA ARG A 222 0.39 20.25 -6.18
C ARG A 222 -0.51 19.53 -5.18
N ILE A 223 -0.99 18.35 -5.57
CA ILE A 223 -1.90 17.54 -4.76
C ILE A 223 -1.25 16.19 -4.51
N TYR A 224 -0.90 15.92 -3.25
CA TYR A 224 -0.71 14.55 -2.79
C TYR A 224 -2.08 13.92 -2.61
N ASN A 225 -2.50 13.17 -3.63
CA ASN A 225 -3.83 12.59 -3.63
C ASN A 225 -3.87 11.36 -2.72
N ARG A 226 -4.91 11.29 -1.89
CA ARG A 226 -5.24 10.13 -1.04
C ARG A 226 -6.63 9.55 -1.30
N LEU A 227 -7.40 10.22 -2.16
CA LEU A 227 -8.76 9.87 -2.54
C LEU A 227 -8.77 8.95 -3.77
N ILE A 228 -9.62 7.91 -3.72
CA ILE A 228 -9.91 6.99 -4.83
C ILE A 228 -11.39 7.03 -5.24
N PHE A 229 -11.70 6.75 -6.49
CA PHE A 229 -13.07 6.82 -7.02
C PHE A 229 -14.07 5.90 -6.28
N ASP A 230 -13.62 4.74 -5.83
CA ASP A 230 -14.43 3.80 -5.04
C ASP A 230 -14.99 4.42 -3.75
N GLU A 231 -14.29 5.38 -3.16
CA GLU A 231 -14.78 6.11 -1.99
C GLU A 231 -15.79 7.19 -2.40
N LEU A 232 -15.60 7.85 -3.55
CA LEU A 232 -16.55 8.85 -4.06
C LEU A 232 -17.94 8.25 -4.32
N VAL A 233 -18.01 7.01 -4.83
CA VAL A 233 -19.29 6.33 -5.11
C VAL A 233 -20.14 6.14 -3.85
N GLN A 234 -19.52 6.11 -2.66
CA GLN A 234 -20.23 6.00 -1.38
C GLN A 234 -20.91 7.32 -0.96
N TYR A 235 -20.61 8.43 -1.64
CA TYR A 235 -21.14 9.76 -1.35
C TYR A 235 -21.76 10.41 -2.61
N PRO A 236 -22.86 9.87 -3.17
CA PRO A 236 -23.46 10.38 -4.41
C PRO A 236 -23.96 11.83 -4.31
N GLU A 237 -24.29 12.29 -3.10
CA GLU A 237 -24.79 13.64 -2.82
C GLU A 237 -23.68 14.64 -2.46
N LEU A 238 -22.41 14.27 -2.66
CA LEU A 238 -21.27 15.10 -2.28
C LEU A 238 -21.22 16.38 -3.14
N LYS A 239 -21.43 17.53 -2.51
CA LYS A 239 -21.30 18.83 -3.18
C LYS A 239 -19.84 19.22 -3.29
N THR A 240 -19.37 19.37 -4.52
CA THR A 240 -17.98 19.64 -4.87
C THR A 240 -17.93 20.77 -5.89
N SER A 241 -16.85 21.55 -5.89
CA SER A 241 -16.68 22.65 -6.86
C SER A 241 -16.14 22.18 -8.22
N TYR A 242 -15.71 20.92 -8.30
CA TYR A 242 -15.23 20.25 -9.50
C TYR A 242 -15.38 18.74 -9.34
N THR A 243 -15.22 18.01 -10.43
CA THR A 243 -15.16 16.55 -10.52
C THR A 243 -13.75 16.14 -10.92
N PHE A 244 -13.28 14.96 -10.52
CA PHE A 244 -11.92 14.51 -10.86
C PHE A 244 -11.66 14.40 -12.38
N THR A 245 -12.71 14.24 -13.19
CA THR A 245 -12.63 14.23 -14.66
C THR A 245 -12.54 15.63 -15.28
N ASP A 246 -12.69 16.69 -14.48
CA ASP A 246 -12.47 18.06 -14.92
C ASP A 246 -10.99 18.36 -15.13
N GLU A 247 -10.70 19.20 -16.12
CA GLU A 247 -9.35 19.71 -16.33
C GLU A 247 -9.01 20.83 -15.33
N VAL A 248 -7.92 20.62 -14.58
CA VAL A 248 -7.41 21.53 -13.54
C VAL A 248 -5.89 21.68 -13.64
N ASP A 249 -5.37 22.84 -13.24
CA ASP A 249 -3.95 23.22 -13.35
C ASP A 249 -3.18 22.86 -12.07
N VAL A 250 -3.12 21.57 -11.76
CA VAL A 250 -2.36 21.02 -10.62
C VAL A 250 -1.43 19.92 -11.06
N THR A 251 -0.32 19.76 -10.33
CA THR A 251 0.51 18.56 -10.45
C THR A 251 0.04 17.50 -9.47
N TRP A 252 -0.19 16.28 -9.95
CA TRP A 252 -0.60 15.16 -9.12
C TRP A 252 0.61 14.39 -8.59
N VAL A 253 0.61 14.14 -7.28
CA VAL A 253 1.46 13.14 -6.63
C VAL A 253 0.56 11.96 -6.25
N GLY A 254 0.68 10.87 -7.01
CA GLY A 254 -0.35 9.83 -7.07
C GLY A 254 -1.49 10.24 -8.00
N HIS A 255 -1.24 10.32 -9.30
CA HIS A 255 -2.32 10.63 -10.25
C HIS A 255 -3.40 9.52 -10.22
N PRO A 256 -4.71 9.87 -10.14
CA PRO A 256 -5.79 8.91 -9.91
C PRO A 256 -5.82 7.72 -10.89
N ASN A 257 -5.49 7.93 -12.17
CA ASN A 257 -5.47 6.85 -13.16
C ASN A 257 -4.52 5.68 -12.80
N TRP A 258 -3.42 5.93 -12.07
CA TRP A 258 -2.46 4.88 -11.68
C TRP A 258 -3.04 3.89 -10.66
N PHE A 259 -4.10 4.25 -9.95
CA PHE A 259 -4.88 3.33 -9.12
C PHE A 259 -5.46 2.17 -9.94
N PHE A 260 -5.86 2.45 -11.19
CA PHE A 260 -6.41 1.43 -12.09
C PHE A 260 -5.31 0.68 -12.84
N ARG A 261 -4.28 1.40 -13.32
CA ARG A 261 -3.21 0.81 -14.15
C ARG A 261 -2.35 -0.20 -13.40
N ILE A 262 -1.89 0.17 -12.21
CA ILE A 262 -1.04 -0.66 -11.33
C ILE A 262 -1.97 -1.24 -10.27
N SER A 263 -2.63 -2.34 -10.62
CA SER A 263 -3.71 -2.96 -9.85
C SER A 263 -3.77 -4.47 -10.09
N LYS A 264 -4.87 -5.13 -9.69
CA LYS A 264 -5.15 -6.53 -10.07
C LYS A 264 -5.08 -6.75 -11.59
N PHE A 265 -5.39 -5.72 -12.36
CA PHE A 265 -5.34 -5.73 -13.82
C PHE A 265 -3.93 -6.06 -14.33
N THR A 266 -2.89 -5.65 -13.61
CA THR A 266 -1.50 -5.87 -14.01
C THR A 266 -1.04 -7.31 -13.83
N LEU A 267 -1.66 -8.06 -12.92
CA LEU A 267 -1.17 -9.37 -12.47
C LEU A 267 -1.01 -10.40 -13.60
N PRO A 268 -1.93 -10.54 -14.58
CA PRO A 268 -1.76 -11.47 -15.71
C PRO A 268 -0.55 -11.17 -16.61
N PHE A 269 -0.01 -9.95 -16.59
CA PHE A 269 1.15 -9.57 -17.42
C PHE A 269 2.49 -9.84 -16.73
N LEU A 270 2.48 -10.16 -15.43
CA LEU A 270 3.69 -10.46 -14.69
C LEU A 270 4.10 -11.91 -14.91
N THR A 271 5.35 -12.13 -15.26
CA THR A 271 5.93 -13.47 -15.43
C THR A 271 7.18 -13.59 -14.57
N SER A 272 7.07 -14.33 -13.47
CA SER A 272 8.16 -14.56 -12.53
C SER A 272 7.80 -15.72 -11.60
N ARG A 273 8.81 -16.40 -11.02
CA ARG A 273 8.59 -17.46 -10.02
C ARG A 273 7.93 -16.96 -8.73
N TYR A 274 7.94 -15.64 -8.52
CA TYR A 274 7.31 -14.96 -7.40
C TYR A 274 5.84 -14.64 -7.63
N VAL A 275 5.29 -14.94 -8.81
CA VAL A 275 3.89 -14.66 -9.18
C VAL A 275 3.12 -15.98 -9.22
N PRO A 276 2.06 -16.15 -8.42
CA PRO A 276 1.17 -17.29 -8.60
C PRO A 276 0.51 -17.22 -9.97
N GLU A 277 0.25 -18.39 -10.59
CA GLU A 277 -0.39 -18.43 -11.91
C GLU A 277 -1.66 -17.55 -11.93
N THR A 278 -1.68 -16.56 -12.81
CA THR A 278 -2.75 -15.58 -12.90
C THR A 278 -3.08 -15.31 -14.36
N LYS A 279 -4.35 -15.42 -14.73
CA LYS A 279 -4.86 -15.13 -16.08
C LYS A 279 -6.17 -14.36 -16.00
N PHE A 280 -6.52 -13.62 -17.04
CA PHE A 280 -7.90 -13.12 -17.15
C PHE A 280 -8.84 -14.32 -17.28
N LEU A 281 -10.01 -14.22 -16.67
CA LEU A 281 -10.98 -15.31 -16.74
C LEU A 281 -11.43 -15.56 -18.19
N SER A 282 -11.48 -14.52 -19.02
CA SER A 282 -11.73 -14.60 -20.47
C SER A 282 -10.74 -15.49 -21.22
N ASP A 283 -9.49 -15.57 -20.77
CA ASP A 283 -8.42 -16.28 -21.48
C ASP A 283 -8.58 -17.81 -21.40
N TYR A 284 -9.36 -18.30 -20.43
CA TYR A 284 -9.67 -19.72 -20.32
C TYR A 284 -10.67 -20.20 -21.38
N GLN A 285 -11.42 -19.29 -22.03
CA GLN A 285 -12.39 -19.65 -23.08
C GLN A 285 -13.33 -20.79 -22.66
N GLN A 286 -13.85 -20.73 -21.42
CA GLN A 286 -14.75 -21.75 -20.84
C GLN A 286 -14.11 -23.15 -20.59
N ASN A 287 -12.78 -23.25 -20.68
CA ASN A 287 -11.97 -24.42 -20.34
C ASN A 287 -11.13 -24.14 -19.08
N PHE A 288 -11.71 -24.41 -17.91
CA PHE A 288 -11.12 -24.07 -16.61
C PHE A 288 -10.25 -25.21 -16.06
N PRO A 289 -9.31 -24.93 -15.13
CA PRO A 289 -8.54 -25.97 -14.44
C PRO A 289 -9.44 -26.96 -13.70
N ALA A 290 -9.02 -28.22 -13.61
CA ALA A 290 -9.79 -29.25 -12.89
C ALA A 290 -9.66 -29.11 -11.36
N ASP A 291 -8.59 -28.49 -10.87
CA ASP A 291 -8.24 -28.32 -9.45
C ASP A 291 -8.64 -26.93 -8.91
N LEU A 292 -9.89 -26.49 -9.15
CA LEU A 292 -10.37 -25.15 -8.77
C LEU A 292 -10.29 -24.86 -7.26
N GLU A 293 -10.15 -25.88 -6.40
CA GLU A 293 -9.87 -25.70 -4.98
C GLU A 293 -8.55 -24.94 -4.72
N ASN A 294 -7.62 -24.95 -5.68
CA ASN A 294 -6.35 -24.23 -5.64
C ASN A 294 -6.42 -22.83 -6.23
N TYR A 295 -7.60 -22.33 -6.63
CA TYR A 295 -7.74 -21.02 -7.27
C TYR A 295 -8.68 -20.08 -6.52
N VAL A 296 -8.44 -18.78 -6.71
CA VAL A 296 -9.27 -17.67 -6.21
C VAL A 296 -9.68 -16.82 -7.41
N VAL A 297 -10.94 -16.39 -7.43
CA VAL A 297 -11.43 -15.41 -8.41
C VAL A 297 -11.42 -14.03 -7.79
N LYS A 298 -10.88 -13.06 -8.53
CA LYS A 298 -10.86 -11.66 -8.10
C LYS A 298 -11.48 -10.77 -9.18
N PRO A 299 -12.47 -9.91 -8.85
CA PRO A 299 -12.92 -8.86 -9.75
C PRO A 299 -11.80 -7.81 -9.91
N LEU A 300 -11.67 -7.23 -11.10
CA LEU A 300 -10.66 -6.21 -11.38
C LEU A 300 -11.00 -4.86 -10.72
N PHE A 301 -12.27 -4.48 -10.72
CA PHE A 301 -12.76 -3.19 -10.22
C PHE A 301 -13.32 -3.27 -8.79
N SER A 302 -12.80 -4.21 -7.99
CA SER A 302 -13.11 -4.29 -6.57
C SER A 302 -11.84 -4.18 -5.74
N PHE A 303 -11.91 -3.38 -4.68
CA PHE A 303 -10.73 -3.02 -3.88
C PHE A 303 -10.89 -3.46 -2.43
N ALA A 304 -9.79 -3.45 -1.68
CA ALA A 304 -9.72 -3.90 -0.28
C ALA A 304 -10.28 -5.32 -0.03
N GLY A 305 -10.11 -6.23 -1.00
CA GLY A 305 -10.57 -7.62 -0.92
C GLY A 305 -12.08 -7.83 -1.11
N SER A 306 -12.85 -6.78 -1.44
CA SER A 306 -14.27 -6.91 -1.76
C SER A 306 -14.47 -7.79 -3.00
N GLY A 307 -15.45 -8.70 -2.98
CA GLY A 307 -15.80 -9.54 -4.12
C GLY A 307 -14.82 -10.70 -4.44
N VAL A 308 -13.75 -10.88 -3.65
CA VAL A 308 -12.83 -12.01 -3.80
C VAL A 308 -13.53 -13.31 -3.38
N GLN A 309 -13.55 -14.30 -4.28
CA GLN A 309 -14.15 -15.60 -4.02
C GLN A 309 -13.05 -16.65 -3.79
N LEU A 310 -12.85 -17.05 -2.53
CA LEU A 310 -11.81 -18.01 -2.12
C LEU A 310 -12.12 -19.45 -2.53
N HIS A 311 -13.39 -19.81 -2.64
CA HIS A 311 -13.80 -21.15 -3.06
C HIS A 311 -14.71 -20.96 -4.24
N VAL A 312 -14.29 -21.49 -5.39
CA VAL A 312 -14.99 -21.33 -6.66
C VAL A 312 -15.23 -22.69 -7.28
N THR A 313 -16.40 -22.85 -7.89
CA THR A 313 -16.74 -24.01 -8.69
C THR A 313 -16.76 -23.62 -10.17
N GLU A 314 -16.74 -24.62 -11.04
CA GLU A 314 -16.86 -24.38 -12.48
C GLU A 314 -18.18 -23.65 -12.82
N GLN A 315 -19.26 -23.98 -12.11
CA GLN A 315 -20.55 -23.33 -12.28
C GLN A 315 -20.49 -21.83 -11.95
N ASP A 316 -19.77 -21.45 -10.90
CA ASP A 316 -19.58 -20.04 -10.53
C ASP A 316 -18.83 -19.28 -11.62
N LEU A 317 -17.78 -19.88 -12.19
CA LEU A 317 -17.01 -19.26 -13.27
C LEU A 317 -17.84 -19.07 -14.55
N ARG A 318 -18.67 -20.07 -14.89
CA ARG A 318 -19.57 -20.02 -16.06
C ARG A 318 -20.69 -18.99 -15.92
N ALA A 319 -21.07 -18.65 -14.69
CA ALA A 319 -22.14 -17.69 -14.41
C ALA A 319 -21.70 -16.22 -14.53
N ILE A 320 -20.39 -15.95 -14.61
CA ILE A 320 -19.85 -14.59 -14.76
C ILE A 320 -20.11 -14.08 -16.20
N SER A 321 -20.85 -12.98 -16.30
CA SER A 321 -21.28 -12.40 -17.58
C SER A 321 -20.18 -11.62 -18.32
N ASP A 322 -19.19 -11.10 -17.60
CA ASP A 322 -18.12 -10.22 -18.08
C ASP A 322 -16.73 -10.74 -17.67
N PRO A 323 -16.32 -11.93 -18.15
CA PRO A 323 -15.11 -12.62 -17.70
C PRO A 323 -13.81 -11.84 -17.98
N GLU A 324 -13.82 -10.85 -18.87
CA GLU A 324 -12.70 -9.95 -19.10
C GLU A 324 -12.38 -9.03 -17.90
N ASN A 325 -13.32 -8.86 -16.97
CA ASN A 325 -13.21 -8.03 -15.77
C ASN A 325 -12.85 -8.83 -14.51
N TYR A 326 -12.42 -10.09 -14.68
CA TYR A 326 -12.03 -10.98 -13.61
C TYR A 326 -10.68 -11.62 -13.91
N ILE A 327 -9.97 -11.97 -12.84
CA ILE A 327 -8.79 -12.84 -12.91
C ILE A 327 -9.04 -14.11 -12.10
N LEU A 328 -8.52 -15.23 -12.62
CA LEU A 328 -8.39 -16.46 -11.88
C LEU A 328 -6.91 -16.61 -11.50
N GLN A 329 -6.64 -16.63 -10.20
CA GLN A 329 -5.28 -16.70 -9.65
C GLN A 329 -5.13 -17.94 -8.78
N ARG A 330 -4.00 -18.64 -8.89
CA ARG A 330 -3.67 -19.75 -7.98
C ARG A 330 -3.47 -19.23 -6.55
N LYS A 331 -4.00 -19.93 -5.57
CA LYS A 331 -3.90 -19.59 -4.14
C LYS A 331 -2.46 -19.64 -3.68
N VAL A 332 -2.16 -18.78 -2.71
CA VAL A 332 -0.87 -18.70 -2.04
C VAL A 332 -1.05 -19.17 -0.59
N THR A 333 -0.19 -20.09 -0.16
CA THR A 333 -0.21 -20.63 1.21
C THR A 333 0.76 -19.85 2.09
N TYR A 334 0.21 -19.09 3.04
CA TYR A 334 0.99 -18.32 3.99
C TYR A 334 1.58 -19.21 5.08
N GLU A 335 2.87 -19.06 5.33
CA GLU A 335 3.55 -19.73 6.42
C GLU A 335 3.49 -18.87 7.71
N PRO A 336 3.22 -19.47 8.88
CA PRO A 336 3.24 -18.77 10.16
C PRO A 336 4.69 -18.55 10.62
N VAL A 337 5.38 -17.62 9.97
CA VAL A 337 6.84 -17.41 10.08
C VAL A 337 7.29 -16.53 11.26
N ILE A 338 6.34 -15.91 11.98
CA ILE A 338 6.60 -15.11 13.17
C ILE A 338 6.20 -15.92 14.40
N GLU A 339 7.17 -16.16 15.30
CA GLU A 339 6.92 -16.82 16.58
C GLU A 339 6.41 -15.78 17.60
N ALA A 340 5.12 -15.83 17.91
CA ALA A 340 4.52 -15.13 19.04
C ALA A 340 4.50 -16.04 20.28
N PRO A 341 4.36 -15.50 21.51
CA PRO A 341 4.35 -16.29 22.74
C PRO A 341 3.31 -17.42 22.79
N ASP A 342 2.21 -17.25 22.08
CA ASP A 342 1.03 -18.13 22.08
C ASP A 342 0.76 -18.80 20.72
N GLY A 343 1.70 -18.71 19.76
CA GLY A 343 1.62 -19.45 18.50
C GLY A 343 2.26 -18.76 17.30
N GLY A 344 2.22 -19.45 16.16
CA GLY A 344 2.73 -18.94 14.90
C GLY A 344 1.81 -17.89 14.27
N VAL A 345 2.41 -16.83 13.76
CA VAL A 345 1.73 -15.70 13.12
C VAL A 345 2.19 -15.58 11.66
N LYS A 346 1.22 -15.41 10.76
CA LYS A 346 1.49 -15.15 9.34
C LYS A 346 1.84 -13.68 9.16
N CYS A 347 2.74 -13.43 8.22
CA CYS A 347 3.21 -12.11 7.87
C CYS A 347 3.03 -11.90 6.37
N GLU A 348 2.51 -10.73 6.01
CA GLU A 348 2.60 -10.18 4.67
C GLU A 348 3.51 -8.95 4.71
N ILE A 349 4.41 -8.85 3.73
CA ILE A 349 5.34 -7.73 3.60
C ILE A 349 4.95 -6.90 2.39
N ARG A 350 4.65 -5.61 2.62
CA ARG A 350 4.38 -4.63 1.57
C ARG A 350 5.62 -3.76 1.38
N MET A 351 6.24 -3.88 0.22
CA MET A 351 7.39 -3.08 -0.21
C MET A 351 6.88 -1.75 -0.77
N LEU A 352 7.40 -0.62 -0.27
CA LEU A 352 6.93 0.73 -0.60
C LEU A 352 8.00 1.52 -1.35
N TYR A 353 7.66 1.90 -2.58
CA TYR A 353 8.51 2.64 -3.49
C TYR A 353 8.00 4.06 -3.69
N ILE A 354 8.95 4.97 -3.86
CA ILE A 354 8.71 6.31 -4.41
C ILE A 354 9.25 6.38 -5.84
N TRP A 355 8.63 7.18 -6.69
CA TRP A 355 9.05 7.35 -8.07
C TRP A 355 9.04 8.83 -8.44
N PRO A 356 10.14 9.55 -8.14
CA PRO A 356 10.30 10.95 -8.53
C PRO A 356 10.25 11.11 -10.05
N GLU A 357 9.67 12.21 -10.53
CA GLU A 357 9.50 12.51 -11.97
C GLU A 357 10.81 12.54 -12.77
N SER A 358 11.95 12.76 -12.09
CA SER A 358 13.28 12.78 -12.70
C SER A 358 13.93 11.39 -12.83
N GLN A 359 13.28 10.34 -12.34
CA GLN A 359 13.85 8.99 -12.30
C GLN A 359 13.18 8.07 -13.32
N GLU A 360 13.98 7.28 -14.02
CA GLU A 360 13.47 6.30 -14.99
C GLU A 360 12.77 5.12 -14.30
N ARG A 361 13.11 4.85 -13.03
CA ARG A 361 12.62 3.71 -12.26
C ARG A 361 12.20 4.12 -10.84
N PRO A 362 11.21 3.43 -10.24
CA PRO A 362 10.86 3.61 -8.84
C PRO A 362 11.99 3.15 -7.93
N ARG A 363 12.18 3.84 -6.80
CA ARG A 363 13.17 3.50 -5.77
C ARG A 363 12.48 2.97 -4.52
N LEU A 364 12.92 1.81 -4.04
CA LEU A 364 12.46 1.24 -2.78
C LEU A 364 12.86 2.20 -1.65
N LEU A 365 11.89 2.59 -0.82
CA LEU A 365 12.12 3.53 0.27
C LEU A 365 11.97 2.85 1.64
N THR A 366 10.91 2.07 1.82
CA THR A 366 10.63 1.36 3.07
C THR A 366 9.71 0.18 2.81
N SER A 367 9.20 -0.42 3.87
CA SER A 367 8.16 -1.44 3.79
C SER A 367 7.36 -1.44 5.09
N LEU A 368 6.24 -2.15 5.05
CA LEU A 368 5.45 -2.45 6.23
C LEU A 368 5.10 -3.92 6.26
N SER A 369 4.66 -4.38 7.43
CA SER A 369 4.12 -5.71 7.59
C SER A 369 2.67 -5.66 8.04
N ARG A 370 1.89 -6.65 7.59
CA ARG A 370 0.56 -6.96 8.12
C ARG A 370 0.61 -8.34 8.76
N LEU A 371 0.38 -8.40 10.07
CA LEU A 371 0.37 -9.64 10.84
C LEU A 371 -1.05 -10.18 10.99
N SER A 372 -1.22 -11.49 10.83
CA SER A 372 -2.51 -12.16 10.94
C SER A 372 -2.39 -13.60 11.42
N ARG A 373 -3.46 -14.10 12.05
CA ARG A 373 -3.65 -15.53 12.34
C ARG A 373 -4.76 -16.17 11.50
N GLY A 374 -5.54 -15.36 10.78
CA GLY A 374 -6.64 -15.83 9.94
C GLY A 374 -6.19 -16.45 8.61
N GLU A 375 -7.17 -16.94 7.85
CA GLU A 375 -6.97 -17.35 6.45
C GLU A 375 -6.82 -16.14 5.52
N MET A 376 -7.47 -15.02 5.84
CA MET A 376 -7.32 -13.74 5.13
C MET A 376 -6.63 -12.68 6.00
N ILE A 377 -5.68 -11.98 5.41
CA ILE A 377 -5.00 -10.85 6.02
C ILE A 377 -5.83 -9.58 5.77
N GLY A 378 -6.32 -8.97 6.84
CA GLY A 378 -7.14 -7.76 6.77
C GLY A 378 -7.66 -7.34 8.15
N VAL A 379 -7.94 -6.04 8.32
CA VAL A 379 -8.32 -5.42 9.61
C VAL A 379 -9.61 -6.01 10.20
N ARG A 380 -10.49 -6.60 9.38
CA ARG A 380 -11.80 -7.13 9.83
C ARG A 380 -11.71 -8.51 10.49
N PHE A 381 -10.73 -9.36 10.16
CA PHE A 381 -10.71 -10.78 10.53
C PHE A 381 -9.87 -11.12 11.78
N ASN A 382 -9.20 -10.14 12.39
CA ASN A 382 -8.20 -10.37 13.43
C ASN A 382 -8.50 -9.67 14.77
N LYS A 383 -9.73 -9.18 15.00
CA LYS A 383 -10.04 -8.31 16.16
C LYS A 383 -9.75 -8.95 17.52
N ASP A 384 -9.90 -10.26 17.65
CA ASP A 384 -9.78 -10.98 18.93
C ASP A 384 -8.41 -11.64 19.15
N PHE A 385 -7.46 -11.49 18.21
CA PHE A 385 -6.12 -12.09 18.32
C PHE A 385 -5.07 -11.08 18.76
N THR A 386 -4.03 -11.56 19.43
CA THR A 386 -2.80 -10.82 19.72
C THR A 386 -1.76 -11.07 18.62
N TRP A 387 -0.78 -10.18 18.49
CA TRP A 387 0.27 -10.24 17.46
C TRP A 387 -0.31 -10.16 16.04
N VAL A 388 -1.27 -9.27 15.84
CA VAL A 388 -1.94 -9.02 14.57
C VAL A 388 -2.12 -7.53 14.36
N GLY A 389 -2.24 -7.10 13.10
CA GLY A 389 -2.39 -5.69 12.75
C GLY A 389 -1.25 -5.15 11.89
N GLY A 390 -1.17 -3.82 11.77
CA GLY A 390 -0.09 -3.13 11.05
C GLY A 390 1.21 -3.15 11.84
N SER A 391 2.34 -3.30 11.15
CA SER A 391 3.68 -3.45 11.74
C SER A 391 4.75 -2.86 10.82
N ALA A 392 6.00 -2.84 11.29
CA ALA A 392 7.18 -2.45 10.53
C ALA A 392 8.11 -3.63 10.26
N CYS A 393 8.88 -3.55 9.18
CA CYS A 393 9.93 -4.51 8.87
C CYS A 393 11.31 -3.88 9.09
N PHE A 394 12.22 -4.66 9.64
CA PHE A 394 13.64 -4.36 9.75
C PHE A 394 14.42 -5.44 9.01
N TYR A 395 15.29 -5.02 8.09
CA TYR A 395 16.05 -5.89 7.20
C TYR A 395 17.50 -5.94 7.64
N GLU A 396 18.03 -7.14 7.73
CA GLU A 396 19.46 -7.39 7.89
C GLU A 396 20.24 -6.76 6.71
N SER A 397 21.33 -6.07 7.03
CA SER A 397 22.19 -5.36 6.07
C SER A 397 22.78 -6.30 5.01
#